data_AF-A0A0S2F7I9-F1
#
_entry.id   AF-A0A0S2F7I9-F1
#
_cell.length_a   1.000
_cell.length_b   1.000
_cell.length_c   1.000
_cell.angle_alpha   90.00
_cell.angle_beta   90.00
_cell.angle_gamma   90.00
#
_symmetry.space_group_name_H-M   'P 1'
#
loop_
_entity.id
_entity.type
_entity.pdbx_description
1 polymer ?
#
loop_
_entity_poly.entity_id
_entity_poly.type
_entity_poly.pdbx_seq_one_letter_code
_entity_poly.pdbx_strand_id
1 'polypeptide(L)'
;MTTTDLFGAYVRSRLDHWGQEFALHRDCEYLGHQSVNLLQVLIDHKGEMPARPTGFKPLEVSNEAMQIEDIVADVARGHAAMAICLRGYYCAMGRRRVERWETANLLLAHAGLPMVRATAYMDLAQRGEDRVYGVLAGMARAA
;
A
#
# COMPACT_ATOMS: atom_id res chain seq x y z
N MET A 1 -29.58 -14.69 -9.77
CA MET A 1 -28.94 -13.55 -10.48
C MET A 1 -27.68 -13.19 -9.72
N THR A 2 -26.51 -13.57 -10.25
CA THR A 2 -25.22 -13.13 -9.70
C THR A 2 -24.95 -11.72 -10.22
N THR A 3 -25.30 -10.71 -9.44
CA THR A 3 -24.90 -9.33 -9.71
C THR A 3 -23.38 -9.30 -9.84
N THR A 4 -22.87 -8.99 -11.03
CA THR A 4 -21.43 -8.81 -11.25
C THR A 4 -20.96 -7.64 -10.37
N ASP A 5 -20.05 -7.91 -9.44
CA ASP A 5 -19.43 -6.88 -8.58
C ASP A 5 -18.46 -6.03 -9.40
N LEU A 6 -19.02 -5.12 -10.19
CA LEU A 6 -18.27 -4.21 -11.06
C LEU A 6 -17.46 -3.20 -10.24
N PHE A 7 -18.00 -2.75 -9.10
CA PHE A 7 -17.32 -1.76 -8.27
C PHE A 7 -16.14 -2.37 -7.52
N GLY A 8 -16.27 -3.57 -6.95
CA GLY A 8 -15.13 -4.26 -6.35
C GLY A 8 -14.06 -4.63 -7.39
N ALA A 9 -14.46 -4.97 -8.62
CA ALA A 9 -13.50 -5.16 -9.71
C ALA A 9 -12.72 -3.87 -10.04
N TYR A 10 -13.40 -2.73 -10.06
CA TYR A 10 -12.78 -1.41 -10.22
C TYR A 10 -11.79 -1.09 -9.08
N VAL A 11 -12.19 -1.30 -7.82
CA VAL A 11 -11.31 -1.06 -6.66
C VAL A 11 -10.05 -1.92 -6.71
N ARG A 12 -10.20 -3.22 -7.03
CA ARG A 12 -9.05 -4.12 -7.20
C ARG A 12 -8.11 -3.65 -8.30
N SER A 13 -8.64 -3.24 -9.45
CA SER A 13 -7.83 -2.69 -10.55
C SER A 13 -7.06 -1.43 -10.12
N ARG A 14 -7.65 -0.59 -9.27
CA ARG A 14 -6.97 0.59 -8.73
C ARG A 14 -5.89 0.27 -7.71
N LEU A 15 -6.11 -0.74 -6.87
CA LEU A 15 -5.10 -1.23 -5.94
C LEU A 15 -3.94 -1.92 -6.67
N ASP A 16 -4.22 -2.65 -7.75
CA ASP A 16 -3.19 -3.23 -8.61
C ASP A 16 -2.34 -2.14 -9.29
N HIS A 17 -2.98 -1.10 -9.83
CA HIS A 17 -2.27 0.04 -10.42
C HIS A 17 -1.42 0.79 -9.38
N TRP A 18 -1.97 1.05 -8.19
CA TRP A 18 -1.22 1.60 -7.06
C TRP A 18 -0.01 0.71 -6.69
N GLY A 19 -0.18 -0.61 -6.62
CA GLY A 19 0.90 -1.54 -6.35
C GLY A 19 2.02 -1.52 -7.39
N GLN A 20 1.70 -1.28 -8.66
CA GLN A 20 2.68 -1.15 -9.75
C GLN A 20 3.49 0.15 -9.67
N GLU A 21 2.82 1.26 -9.35
CA GLU A 21 3.43 2.59 -9.20
C GLU A 21 4.32 2.65 -7.95
N PHE A 22 3.89 2.02 -6.86
CA PHE A 22 4.60 1.93 -5.58
C PHE A 22 5.33 0.59 -5.41
N ALA A 23 5.83 -0.01 -6.48
CA ALA A 23 6.44 -1.33 -6.42
C ALA A 23 7.72 -1.37 -5.54
N LEU A 24 7.75 -2.29 -4.56
CA LEU A 24 8.86 -2.47 -3.58
C LEU A 24 10.07 -3.22 -4.16
N HIS A 25 9.97 -3.70 -5.38
CA HIS A 25 11.03 -4.44 -6.07
C HIS A 25 11.71 -3.63 -7.17
N ARG A 26 11.25 -2.41 -7.46
CA ARG A 26 11.86 -1.60 -8.50
C ARG A 26 13.12 -0.95 -7.94
N ASP A 27 14.24 -1.17 -8.63
CA ASP A 27 15.42 -0.29 -8.61
C ASP A 27 15.10 1.08 -9.22
N CYS A 28 13.92 1.62 -8.90
CA CYS A 28 13.54 2.92 -9.40
C CYS A 28 14.12 3.96 -8.48
N GLU A 29 14.84 4.89 -9.09
CA GLU A 29 15.20 6.21 -8.58
C GLU A 29 13.97 7.08 -8.29
N TYR A 30 12.87 6.51 -7.82
CA TYR A 30 11.79 7.30 -7.29
C TYR A 30 12.29 7.81 -5.96
N LEU A 31 12.49 9.13 -5.88
CA LEU A 31 12.35 10.00 -4.70
C LEU A 31 13.42 11.10 -4.66
N GLY A 32 13.71 11.82 -5.76
CA GLY A 32 14.57 13.03 -5.72
C GLY A 32 15.99 12.85 -5.14
N HIS A 33 16.37 11.61 -4.80
CA HIS A 33 17.62 11.18 -4.21
C HIS A 33 18.02 9.95 -5.03
N GLN A 34 19.10 10.06 -5.79
CA GLN A 34 19.58 9.04 -6.75
C GLN A 34 20.00 7.70 -6.12
N SER A 35 19.66 7.41 -4.86
CA SER A 35 20.30 6.36 -4.09
C SER A 35 19.40 5.53 -3.16
N VAL A 36 18.08 5.78 -3.08
CA VAL A 36 17.21 5.09 -2.11
C VAL A 36 15.96 4.54 -2.78
N ASN A 37 15.75 3.22 -2.68
CA ASN A 37 14.55 2.58 -3.20
C ASN A 37 13.36 2.72 -2.22
N LEU A 38 12.15 2.50 -2.72
CA LEU A 38 10.90 2.68 -1.94
C LEU A 38 10.82 1.80 -0.69
N LEU A 39 11.35 0.58 -0.74
CA LEU A 39 11.39 -0.31 0.42
C LEU A 39 12.22 0.30 1.55
N GLN A 40 13.39 0.86 1.22
CA GLN A 40 14.24 1.52 2.21
C GLN A 40 13.56 2.74 2.82
N VAL A 41 12.82 3.51 2.03
CA VAL A 41 12.02 4.63 2.54
C VAL A 41 10.96 4.17 3.53
N LEU A 42 10.23 3.10 3.21
CA LEU A 42 9.27 2.54 4.16
C LEU A 42 9.97 2.02 5.41
N ILE A 43 11.17 1.43 5.31
CA ILE A 43 11.95 1.02 6.49
C ILE A 43 12.29 2.23 7.38
N ASP A 44 12.85 3.28 6.78
CA ASP A 44 13.29 4.49 7.50
C ASP A 44 12.11 5.26 8.13
N HIS A 45 10.94 5.17 7.49
CA HIS A 45 9.71 5.83 7.90
C HIS A 45 8.67 4.87 8.51
N LYS A 46 9.11 3.74 9.09
CA LYS A 46 8.26 2.85 9.90
C LYS A 46 7.01 2.31 9.19
N GLY A 47 7.12 2.03 7.90
CA GLY A 47 6.07 1.49 7.04
C GLY A 47 5.14 2.56 6.43
N GLU A 48 5.43 3.84 6.66
CA GLU A 48 4.68 4.97 6.10
C GLU A 48 5.47 5.68 5.00
N MET A 49 4.75 6.26 4.04
CA MET A 49 5.35 7.20 3.10
C MET A 49 5.56 8.55 3.78
N PRO A 50 6.76 9.16 3.68
CA PRO A 50 6.98 10.49 4.21
C PRO A 50 6.07 11.52 3.54
N ALA A 51 5.69 12.55 4.29
CA ALA A 51 4.79 13.60 3.80
C ALA A 51 5.40 14.33 2.60
N ARG A 52 4.55 14.75 1.64
CA ARG A 52 4.94 15.47 0.41
C ARG A 52 5.96 16.63 0.59
N PRO A 53 6.01 17.39 1.71
CA PRO A 53 6.98 18.49 1.86
C PRO A 53 8.43 18.06 2.11
N THR A 54 8.72 16.80 2.48
CA THR A 54 10.06 16.40 2.94
C THR A 54 11.06 16.08 1.82
N GLY A 55 10.78 16.49 0.57
CA GLY A 55 11.69 16.29 -0.57
C GLY A 55 11.61 14.91 -1.24
N PHE A 56 10.82 13.99 -0.67
CA PHE A 56 10.48 12.69 -1.25
C PHE A 56 9.37 12.85 -2.29
N LYS A 57 9.66 13.49 -3.43
CA LYS A 57 8.72 13.61 -4.54
C LYS A 57 8.89 12.41 -5.48
N PRO A 58 7.88 11.52 -5.62
CA PRO A 58 7.90 10.53 -6.70
C PRO A 58 7.99 11.26 -8.05
N LEU A 59 8.85 10.79 -8.94
CA LEU A 59 8.85 11.18 -10.36
C LEU A 59 7.51 10.74 -10.95
N GLU A 60 6.54 11.65 -10.96
CA GLU A 60 5.24 11.52 -11.64
C GLU A 60 4.48 10.21 -11.35
N VAL A 61 4.00 10.06 -10.11
CA VAL A 61 2.97 9.05 -9.80
C VAL A 61 1.62 9.53 -10.32
N SER A 62 0.85 8.63 -10.94
CA SER A 62 -0.50 8.94 -11.41
C SER A 62 -1.40 9.45 -10.27
N ASN A 63 -2.28 10.42 -10.55
CA ASN A 63 -3.22 10.95 -9.55
C ASN A 63 -4.11 9.86 -8.94
N GLU A 64 -4.45 8.83 -9.72
CA GLU A 64 -5.23 7.69 -9.25
C GLU A 64 -4.46 6.85 -8.23
N ALA A 65 -3.20 6.49 -8.49
CA ALA A 65 -2.39 5.77 -7.52
C ALA A 65 -2.11 6.63 -6.28
N MET A 66 -1.93 7.94 -6.45
CA MET A 66 -1.72 8.87 -5.34
C MET A 66 -2.95 8.97 -4.44
N GLN A 67 -4.16 9.00 -5.00
CA GLN A 67 -5.38 8.99 -4.19
C GLN A 67 -5.49 7.70 -3.34
N ILE A 68 -5.10 6.54 -3.87
CA ILE A 68 -5.08 5.30 -3.08
C ILE A 68 -4.06 5.42 -1.95
N GLU A 69 -2.86 5.89 -2.23
CA GLU A 69 -1.82 6.06 -1.21
C GLU A 69 -2.25 7.04 -0.12
N ASP A 70 -2.93 8.14 -0.45
CA ASP A 70 -3.49 9.08 0.54
C ASP A 70 -4.51 8.36 1.46
N ILE A 71 -5.35 7.47 0.91
CA ILE A 71 -6.28 6.63 1.69
C ILE A 71 -5.51 5.67 2.59
N VAL A 72 -4.49 4.98 2.07
CA VAL A 72 -3.68 4.03 2.85
C VAL A 72 -2.87 4.74 3.95
N ALA A 73 -2.42 5.97 3.71
CA ALA A 73 -1.79 6.82 4.73
C ALA A 73 -2.78 7.19 5.84
N ASP A 74 -4.06 7.46 5.51
CA ASP A 74 -5.10 7.66 6.52
C ASP A 74 -5.37 6.36 7.32
N VAL A 75 -5.41 5.21 6.65
CA VAL A 75 -5.50 3.90 7.33
C VAL A 75 -4.33 3.69 8.28
N ALA A 76 -3.12 4.08 7.91
CA ALA A 76 -1.94 3.91 8.75
C ALA A 76 -2.04 4.66 10.09
N ARG A 77 -2.66 5.86 10.10
CA ARG A 77 -2.88 6.65 11.33
C ARG A 77 -3.78 5.94 12.35
N GLY A 78 -4.75 5.17 11.88
CA GLY A 78 -5.66 4.41 12.76
C GLY A 78 -5.20 2.97 13.00
N HIS A 79 -4.52 2.36 12.04
CA HIS A 79 -4.14 0.95 12.07
C HIS A 79 -2.91 0.66 11.18
N ALA A 80 -1.74 1.13 11.60
CA ALA A 80 -0.46 0.99 10.89
C ALA A 80 -0.18 -0.43 10.35
N ALA A 81 -0.42 -1.47 11.16
CA ALA A 81 -0.20 -2.87 10.73
C ALA A 81 -1.03 -3.27 9.50
N MET A 82 -2.24 -2.73 9.35
CA MET A 82 -3.13 -3.03 8.22
C MET A 82 -2.59 -2.37 6.95
N ALA A 83 -2.19 -1.10 7.04
CA ALA A 83 -1.58 -0.38 5.93
C ALA A 83 -0.27 -1.07 5.47
N ILE A 84 0.57 -1.52 6.40
CA ILE A 84 1.79 -2.25 6.09
C ILE A 84 1.49 -3.59 5.40
N CYS A 85 0.54 -4.38 5.90
CA CYS A 85 0.14 -5.63 5.26
C CYS A 85 -0.45 -5.40 3.86
N LEU A 86 -1.25 -4.34 3.68
CA LEU A 86 -1.80 -3.97 2.38
C LEU A 86 -0.71 -3.59 1.37
N ARG A 87 0.30 -2.81 1.79
CA ARG A 87 1.49 -2.51 0.98
C ARG A 87 2.27 -3.77 0.64
N GLY A 88 2.50 -4.65 1.61
CA GLY A 88 3.13 -5.95 1.35
C GLY A 88 2.37 -6.76 0.29
N TYR A 89 1.04 -6.69 0.28
CA TYR A 89 0.22 -7.46 -0.65
C TYR A 89 0.27 -6.96 -2.10
N TYR A 90 0.03 -5.66 -2.30
CA TYR A 90 -0.06 -5.04 -3.63
C TYR A 90 1.27 -4.51 -4.15
N CYS A 91 2.07 -3.86 -3.31
CA CYS A 91 3.32 -3.20 -3.72
C CYS A 91 4.48 -4.19 -3.87
N ALA A 92 4.43 -5.38 -3.27
CA ALA A 92 5.40 -6.45 -3.51
C ALA A 92 4.93 -7.43 -4.61
N MET A 93 4.03 -7.00 -5.51
CA MET A 93 3.65 -7.77 -6.70
C MET A 93 4.88 -8.18 -7.53
N GLY A 94 4.83 -9.34 -8.18
CA GLY A 94 5.99 -9.97 -8.85
C GLY A 94 6.88 -10.84 -7.95
N ARG A 95 6.79 -10.69 -6.62
CA ARG A 95 7.42 -11.60 -5.64
C ARG A 95 6.52 -12.79 -5.30
N ARG A 96 7.12 -13.88 -4.82
CA ARG A 96 6.38 -15.05 -4.31
C ARG A 96 5.54 -14.66 -3.10
N ARG A 97 4.41 -15.34 -2.88
CA ARG A 97 3.49 -15.03 -1.77
C ARG A 97 4.20 -14.99 -0.40
N VAL A 98 5.15 -15.90 -0.17
CA VAL A 98 5.95 -15.94 1.06
C VAL A 98 6.85 -14.71 1.21
N GLU A 99 7.50 -14.26 0.14
CA GLU A 99 8.39 -13.09 0.15
C GLU A 99 7.62 -11.79 0.42
N ARG A 100 6.37 -11.69 -0.06
CA ARG A 100 5.49 -10.55 0.24
C ARG A 100 5.16 -10.47 1.73
N TRP A 101 4.84 -11.63 2.33
CA TRP A 101 4.58 -11.75 3.75
C TRP A 101 5.82 -11.44 4.60
N GLU A 102 7.00 -11.94 4.20
CA GLU A 102 8.27 -11.62 4.84
C GLU A 102 8.59 -10.13 4.77
N THR A 103 8.34 -9.49 3.62
CA THR A 103 8.51 -8.05 3.43
C THR A 103 7.58 -7.26 4.37
N ALA A 104 6.32 -7.67 4.50
CA ALA A 104 5.39 -7.03 5.43
C ALA A 104 5.85 -7.18 6.89
N ASN A 105 6.35 -8.37 7.28
CA ASN A 105 6.89 -8.59 8.62
C ASN A 105 8.16 -7.78 8.92
N LEU A 106 9.04 -7.62 7.92
CA LEU A 106 10.18 -6.72 8.01
C LEU A 106 9.71 -5.29 8.33
N LEU A 107 8.76 -4.77 7.56
CA LEU A 107 8.20 -3.43 7.78
C LEU A 107 7.51 -3.28 9.15
N LEU A 108 6.74 -4.31 9.58
CA LEU A 108 6.13 -4.34 10.91
C LEU A 108 7.19 -4.25 12.01
N ALA A 109 8.27 -5.02 11.89
CA ALA A 109 9.36 -5.01 12.87
C ALA A 109 10.04 -3.62 12.95
N HIS A 110 10.30 -2.99 11.81
CA HIS A 110 10.85 -1.62 11.77
C HIS A 110 9.88 -0.57 12.33
N ALA A 111 8.58 -0.80 12.22
CA ALA A 111 7.55 0.02 12.83
C ALA A 111 7.38 -0.20 14.35
N GLY A 112 8.10 -1.16 14.95
CA GLY A 112 7.93 -1.55 16.35
C GLY A 112 6.63 -2.32 16.62
N LEU A 113 6.04 -2.91 15.57
CA LEU A 113 4.79 -3.67 15.63
C LEU A 113 5.08 -5.17 15.68
N PRO A 114 4.18 -5.97 16.27
CA PRO A 114 4.34 -7.42 16.29
C PRO A 114 4.25 -7.98 14.87
N MET A 115 5.19 -8.87 14.53
CA MET A 115 5.12 -9.66 13.30
C MET A 115 3.87 -10.55 13.31
N VAL A 116 3.32 -10.78 12.13
CA VAL A 116 2.06 -11.52 11.96
C VAL A 116 2.30 -12.86 11.25
N ARG A 117 1.43 -13.82 11.54
CA ARG A 117 1.36 -15.08 10.80
C ARG A 117 0.77 -14.84 9.40
N ALA A 118 1.06 -15.74 8.46
CA ALA A 118 0.59 -15.62 7.08
C ALA A 118 -0.94 -15.47 6.95
N THR A 119 -1.73 -16.14 7.80
CA THR A 119 -3.19 -15.99 7.82
C THR A 119 -3.61 -14.58 8.24
N ALA A 120 -3.10 -14.10 9.37
CA ALA A 120 -3.38 -12.76 9.86
C ALA A 120 -2.92 -11.66 8.89
N TYR A 121 -1.81 -11.88 8.17
CA TYR A 121 -1.36 -11.00 7.09
C TYR A 121 -2.40 -10.88 5.97
N MET A 122 -2.95 -12.00 5.50
CA MET A 122 -3.99 -12.01 4.47
C MET A 122 -5.28 -11.35 4.96
N ASP A 123 -5.67 -11.61 6.21
CA ASP A 123 -6.85 -11.00 6.82
C ASP A 123 -6.70 -9.48 6.95
N LEU A 124 -5.52 -9.00 7.34
CA LEU A 124 -5.20 -7.58 7.43
C LEU A 124 -5.19 -6.92 6.04
N ALA A 125 -4.61 -7.58 5.04
CA ALA A 125 -4.64 -7.08 3.66
C ALA A 125 -6.08 -6.97 3.13
N GLN A 126 -6.92 -7.99 3.35
CA GLN A 126 -8.34 -7.97 2.94
C GLN A 126 -9.11 -6.85 3.64
N ARG A 127 -8.94 -6.68 4.96
CA ARG A 127 -9.58 -5.58 5.70
C ARG A 127 -9.12 -4.20 5.20
N GLY A 128 -7.86 -4.10 4.77
CA GLY A 128 -7.33 -2.92 4.12
C GLY A 128 -8.03 -2.63 2.79
N GLU A 129 -8.23 -3.64 1.94
CA GLU A 129 -9.01 -3.54 0.69
C GLU A 129 -10.44 -3.08 0.98
N ASP A 130 -11.12 -3.68 1.97
CA ASP A 130 -12.49 -3.31 2.36
C ASP A 130 -12.57 -1.84 2.82
N ARG A 131 -11.53 -1.35 3.51
CA ARG A 131 -11.45 0.04 3.96
C ARG A 131 -11.27 1.00 2.78
N VAL A 132 -10.40 0.67 1.83
CA VAL A 132 -10.22 1.44 0.58
C VAL A 132 -11.51 1.46 -0.24
N TYR A 133 -12.16 0.31 -0.39
CA TYR A 133 -13.47 0.19 -1.02
C TYR A 133 -14.47 1.15 -0.38
N GLY A 134 -14.59 1.12 0.95
CA GLY A 134 -15.54 1.96 1.68
C GLY A 134 -15.32 3.45 1.45
N VAL A 135 -14.06 3.90 1.43
CA VAL A 135 -13.71 5.31 1.18
C VAL A 135 -14.04 5.70 -0.26
N LEU A 136 -13.65 4.89 -1.25
CA LEU A 136 -13.94 5.17 -2.67
C LEU A 136 -15.44 5.16 -2.95
N ALA A 137 -16.20 4.24 -2.35
CA ALA A 137 -17.66 4.21 -2.46
C ALA A 137 -18.30 5.47 -1.84
N GLY A 138 -17.76 5.95 -0.71
CA GLY A 138 -18.20 7.19 -0.08
C GLY A 138 -17.94 8.41 -0.96
N MET A 139 -16.74 8.52 -1.55
CA MET A 139 -16.39 9.58 -2.49
C MET A 139 -17.29 9.59 -3.72
N ALA A 140 -17.54 8.41 -4.31
CA ALA A 140 -18.40 8.28 -5.50
C ALA A 140 -19.87 8.66 -5.24
N ARG A 141 -20.34 8.57 -3.99
CA ARG A 141 -21.69 9.01 -3.59
C ARG A 141 -21.77 10.50 -3.28
N ALA A 142 -20.64 11.14 -3.00
CA ALA A 142 -20.56 12.56 -2.64
C ALA A 142 -20.25 13.47 -3.84
N ALA A 143 -19.79 12.90 -4.95
CA ALA A 143 -19.57 13.55 -6.24
C ALA A 143 -20.87 13.60 -7.06
#